data_AF-A0A1Y2U0U0-F1
#
_entry.id   AF-A0A1Y2U0U0-F1
#
_cell.length_a   1.000
_cell.length_b   1.000
_cell.length_c   1.000
_cell.angle_alpha   90.00
_cell.angle_beta   90.00
_cell.angle_gamma   90.00
#
_symmetry.space_group_name_H-M   'P 1'
#
loop_
_entity.id
_entity.type
_entity.pdbx_description
1 polymer ?
#
loop_
_entity_poly.entity_id
_entity_poly.type
_entity_poly.pdbx_seq_one_letter_code
_entity_poly.pdbx_strand_id
1 'polypeptide(L)'
;MPSKKEYKVYNDAIYEAYCPCESSESSWSTESDPPDVLQGARELFRCHSRHAISLLMGPSRGAYNFNNYDSRLIRRPNKDTKKTVEFRQAAGSLDGRWVSTYAKICVGIGRFAEGAAEGHLWRLIYDCHCADVGEAEYDVLDLLLDLGLTEEAEIVQCRLEMGSHVAETLRVFSSKTVSYSMG
;
A
#
# COMPACT_ATOMS: atom_id res chain seq x y z
N MET A 1 -18.21 13.50 8.09
CA MET A 1 -18.05 14.05 6.72
C MET A 1 -17.46 15.45 6.86
N PRO A 2 -16.28 15.72 6.31
CA PRO A 2 -15.65 17.04 6.40
C PRO A 2 -16.54 18.11 5.76
N SER A 3 -16.47 19.33 6.27
CA SER A 3 -17.29 20.43 5.77
C SER A 3 -16.82 20.87 4.38
N LYS A 4 -17.72 21.45 3.57
CA LYS A 4 -17.37 21.99 2.23
C LYS A 4 -16.23 23.02 2.25
N LYS A 5 -15.94 23.63 3.40
CA LYS A 5 -14.83 24.59 3.57
C LYS A 5 -13.48 23.89 3.74
N GLU A 6 -13.44 22.75 4.44
CA GLU A 6 -12.22 21.93 4.57
C GLU A 6 -11.82 21.37 3.20
N TYR A 7 -12.77 20.80 2.44
CA TYR A 7 -12.51 20.30 1.09
C TYR A 7 -11.90 21.35 0.13
N LYS A 8 -12.24 22.63 0.31
CA LYS A 8 -11.69 23.70 -0.51
C LYS A 8 -10.24 24.03 -0.14
N VAL A 9 -9.92 24.05 1.16
CA VAL A 9 -8.54 24.23 1.64
C VAL A 9 -7.65 23.06 1.19
N TYR A 10 -8.16 21.82 1.22
CA TYR A 10 -7.47 20.64 0.70
C TYR A 10 -7.16 20.76 -0.80
N ASN A 11 -8.13 21.18 -1.62
CA ASN A 11 -7.90 21.34 -3.05
C ASN A 11 -6.95 22.50 -3.37
N ASP A 12 -7.08 23.65 -2.69
CA ASP A 12 -6.25 24.82 -2.97
C ASP A 12 -4.77 24.55 -2.62
N ALA A 13 -4.48 23.81 -1.55
CA ALA A 13 -3.12 23.36 -1.21
C ALA A 13 -2.53 22.33 -2.20
N ILE A 14 -3.38 21.49 -2.79
CA ILE A 14 -2.97 20.53 -3.84
C ILE A 14 -2.67 21.26 -5.16
N TYR A 15 -3.45 22.29 -5.52
CA TYR A 15 -3.26 23.07 -6.75
C TYR A 15 -2.03 23.99 -6.70
N GLU A 16 -1.72 24.61 -5.56
CA GLU A 16 -0.50 25.43 -5.43
C GLU A 16 0.80 24.60 -5.52
N ALA A 17 0.75 23.30 -5.20
CA ALA A 17 1.86 22.37 -5.40
C ALA A 17 1.99 21.86 -6.86
N TYR A 18 1.06 22.24 -7.74
CA TYR A 18 0.94 21.77 -9.13
C TYR A 18 1.30 22.87 -10.13
N CYS A 19 2.52 23.40 -10.08
CA CYS A 19 3.03 24.31 -11.12
C CYS A 19 3.89 23.51 -12.14
N PRO A 20 3.49 23.42 -13.43
CA PRO A 20 4.18 22.60 -14.41
C PRO A 20 5.12 23.45 -15.27
N CYS A 21 6.39 23.59 -14.89
CA CYS A 21 7.49 23.75 -15.85
C CYS A 21 8.82 23.75 -15.09
N GLU A 22 9.66 22.73 -15.29
CA GLU A 22 11.01 22.90 -15.82
C GLU A 22 11.69 21.53 -15.89
N SER A 23 12.21 21.23 -17.07
CA SER A 23 13.04 20.07 -17.36
C SER A 23 14.35 20.18 -16.59
N SER A 24 14.50 19.41 -15.51
CA SER A 24 15.79 19.19 -14.88
C SER A 24 16.22 17.73 -15.07
N GLU A 25 17.30 17.56 -15.81
CA GLU A 25 18.05 16.32 -15.95
C GLU A 25 18.37 15.75 -14.55
N SER A 26 17.89 14.54 -14.27
CA SER A 26 18.06 13.87 -12.98
C SER A 26 19.51 13.39 -12.82
N SER A 27 20.35 14.27 -12.28
CA SER A 27 21.62 13.91 -11.66
C SER A 27 21.34 13.14 -10.38
N TRP A 28 21.49 11.82 -10.41
CA TRP A 28 21.33 10.97 -9.23
C TRP A 28 22.50 11.20 -8.26
N SER A 29 22.33 12.13 -7.31
CA SER A 29 23.19 12.25 -6.13
C SER A 29 22.84 11.15 -5.13
N THR A 30 23.79 10.28 -4.84
CA THR A 30 23.65 9.08 -3.97
C THR A 30 23.62 9.38 -2.46
N GLU A 31 23.19 10.58 -2.06
CA GLU A 31 23.35 11.09 -0.68
C GLU A 31 22.16 11.91 -0.15
N SER A 32 20.98 11.80 -0.76
CA SER A 32 19.75 12.40 -0.20
C SER A 32 19.01 11.40 0.68
N ASP A 33 18.44 11.87 1.79
CA ASP A 33 17.45 11.12 2.56
C ASP A 33 16.36 10.54 1.64
N PRO A 34 15.78 9.37 1.95
CA PRO A 34 14.67 8.85 1.19
C PRO A 34 13.53 9.89 1.17
N PRO A 35 12.82 10.04 0.03
CA PRO A 35 11.73 11.01 -0.06
C PRO A 35 10.65 10.66 0.98
N ASP A 36 10.03 11.69 1.56
CA ASP A 36 8.84 11.49 2.38
C ASP A 36 7.67 10.93 1.53
N VAL A 37 6.61 10.48 2.21
CA VAL A 37 5.43 9.89 1.56
C VAL A 37 4.82 10.80 0.48
N LEU A 38 4.70 12.11 0.73
CA LEU A 38 4.10 13.05 -0.23
C LEU A 38 5.02 13.32 -1.41
N GLN A 39 6.32 13.49 -1.16
CA GLN A 39 7.31 13.65 -2.21
C GLN A 39 7.32 12.43 -3.13
N GLY A 40 7.41 11.23 -2.55
CA GLY A 40 7.39 9.97 -3.30
C GLY A 40 6.10 9.81 -4.12
N ALA A 41 4.94 10.12 -3.53
CA ALA A 41 3.67 10.10 -4.25
C ALA A 41 3.68 11.07 -5.44
N ARG A 42 4.10 12.33 -5.25
CA ARG A 42 4.16 13.33 -6.34
C ARG A 42 5.07 12.88 -7.48
N GLU A 43 6.22 12.29 -7.17
CA GLU A 43 7.13 11.75 -8.18
C GLU A 43 6.48 10.60 -8.98
N LEU A 44 5.77 9.70 -8.29
CA LEU A 44 5.03 8.61 -8.93
C LEU A 44 3.90 9.11 -9.84
N PHE A 45 3.11 10.11 -9.40
CA PHE A 45 2.03 10.67 -10.22
C PHE A 45 2.54 11.46 -11.45
N ARG A 46 3.77 11.98 -11.40
CA ARG A 46 4.42 12.62 -12.55
C ARG A 46 4.94 11.63 -13.59
N CYS A 47 4.92 10.32 -13.30
CA CYS A 47 5.39 9.32 -14.23
C CYS A 47 4.39 9.08 -15.38
N HIS A 48 4.89 9.18 -16.60
CA HIS A 48 4.11 8.91 -17.82
C HIS A 48 4.38 7.52 -18.41
N SER A 49 5.16 6.69 -17.72
CA SER A 49 5.44 5.32 -18.17
C SER A 49 5.64 4.36 -17.00
N ARG A 50 5.24 3.10 -17.22
CA ARG A 50 5.43 2.00 -16.25
C ARG A 50 6.91 1.72 -15.97
N HIS A 51 7.77 2.01 -16.93
CA HIS A 51 9.23 1.91 -16.77
C HIS A 51 9.74 2.95 -15.77
N ALA A 52 9.27 4.20 -15.86
CA ALA A 52 9.64 5.24 -14.90
C ALA A 52 9.19 4.88 -13.48
N ILE A 53 7.97 4.36 -13.32
CA ILE A 53 7.48 3.83 -12.03
C ILE A 53 8.39 2.70 -11.54
N SER A 54 8.75 1.73 -12.40
CA SER A 54 9.66 0.64 -12.03
C SER A 54 11.04 1.12 -11.61
N LEU A 55 11.54 2.22 -12.17
CA LEU A 55 12.84 2.79 -11.79
C LEU A 55 12.74 3.52 -10.44
N LEU A 56 11.70 4.33 -10.21
CA LEU A 56 11.46 5.01 -8.94
C LEU A 56 11.23 4.02 -7.79
N MET A 57 10.46 2.96 -8.04
CA MET A 57 10.24 1.90 -7.06
C MET A 57 11.45 1.00 -6.83
N GLY A 58 12.49 1.16 -7.67
CA GLY A 58 13.83 0.60 -7.51
C GLY A 58 13.93 -0.94 -7.57
N PRO A 59 15.10 -1.49 -7.91
CA PRO A 59 15.35 -2.94 -7.88
C PRO A 59 15.69 -3.47 -6.47
N SER A 60 15.51 -2.68 -5.41
CA SER A 60 15.96 -3.01 -4.05
C SER A 60 15.03 -4.02 -3.36
N ARG A 61 15.44 -4.50 -2.18
CA ARG A 61 14.64 -5.36 -1.28
C ARG A 61 13.44 -4.62 -0.65
N GLY A 62 12.82 -3.72 -1.40
CA GLY A 62 11.66 -2.96 -0.97
C GLY A 62 10.45 -3.86 -0.68
N ALA A 63 9.52 -3.29 0.09
CA ALA A 63 8.23 -3.88 0.43
C ALA A 63 7.41 -4.28 -0.81
N TYR A 64 7.62 -3.59 -1.94
CA TYR A 64 6.99 -3.86 -3.22
C TYR A 64 8.07 -3.92 -4.31
N ASN A 65 7.89 -4.83 -5.27
CA ASN A 65 8.79 -4.97 -6.40
C ASN A 65 8.03 -4.79 -7.73
N PHE A 66 8.46 -3.78 -8.49
CA PHE A 66 7.91 -3.38 -9.79
C PHE A 66 8.79 -3.78 -10.97
N ASN A 67 9.89 -4.53 -10.76
CA ASN A 67 10.88 -4.86 -11.81
C ASN A 67 10.26 -5.46 -13.08
N ASN A 68 9.15 -6.20 -12.95
CA ASN A 68 8.43 -6.77 -14.10
C ASN A 68 7.81 -5.72 -15.05
N TYR A 69 7.78 -4.45 -14.66
CA TYR A 69 7.37 -3.31 -15.48
C TYR A 69 8.54 -2.59 -16.18
N ASP A 70 9.77 -3.05 -15.99
CA ASP A 70 10.94 -2.51 -16.68
C ASP A 70 10.84 -2.77 -18.20
N SER A 71 10.96 -1.69 -18.98
CA SER A 71 10.91 -1.75 -20.44
C SER A 71 11.96 -2.68 -21.06
N ARG A 72 13.11 -2.89 -20.40
CA ARG A 72 14.16 -3.83 -20.81
C ARG A 72 13.68 -5.28 -20.81
N LEU A 73 12.84 -5.64 -19.84
CA LEU A 73 12.23 -6.97 -19.74
C LEU A 73 11.03 -7.10 -20.69
N ILE A 74 10.33 -6.00 -20.98
CA ILE A 74 9.17 -6.00 -21.90
C ILE A 74 9.62 -6.08 -23.38
N ARG A 75 10.75 -5.45 -23.76
CA ARG A 75 11.27 -5.43 -25.14
C ARG A 75 11.92 -6.75 -25.58
N ARG A 76 12.27 -7.61 -24.64
CA ARG A 76 12.68 -8.99 -24.89
C ARG A 76 11.77 -9.91 -24.08
N PRO A 77 10.50 -10.06 -24.49
CA PRO A 77 9.60 -10.95 -23.79
C PRO A 77 10.11 -12.37 -23.98
N ASN A 78 10.93 -12.84 -23.04
CA ASN A 78 10.92 -14.26 -22.76
C ASN A 78 9.45 -14.60 -22.43
N LYS A 79 8.98 -15.79 -22.80
CA LYS A 79 7.59 -16.22 -22.57
C LYS A 79 7.13 -16.10 -21.09
N ASP A 80 8.04 -15.81 -20.18
CA ASP A 80 7.86 -15.78 -18.73
C ASP A 80 7.75 -14.39 -18.10
N THR A 81 7.86 -13.28 -18.85
CA THR A 81 7.78 -11.93 -18.26
C THR A 81 6.32 -11.55 -17.94
N LYS A 82 5.82 -11.99 -16.78
CA LYS A 82 4.47 -11.66 -16.29
C LYS A 82 4.40 -10.20 -15.84
N LYS A 83 3.33 -9.48 -16.21
CA LYS A 83 3.07 -8.10 -15.77
C LYS A 83 2.49 -8.10 -14.34
N THR A 84 3.35 -8.31 -13.35
CA THR A 84 2.93 -8.41 -11.94
C THR A 84 3.71 -7.45 -11.06
N VAL A 85 3.06 -6.97 -9.99
CA VAL A 85 3.73 -6.35 -8.85
C VAL A 85 3.89 -7.42 -7.78
N GLU A 86 5.07 -7.55 -7.17
CA GLU A 86 5.26 -8.47 -6.04
C GLU A 86 5.14 -7.72 -4.71
N PHE A 87 4.29 -8.22 -3.82
CA PHE A 87 4.11 -7.72 -2.46
C PHE A 87 4.98 -8.56 -1.52
N ARG A 88 5.89 -7.95 -0.77
CA ARG A 88 6.96 -8.62 0.00
C ARG A 88 6.94 -8.36 1.51
N GLN A 89 5.88 -7.74 2.02
CA GLN A 89 5.80 -7.31 3.42
C GLN A 89 5.40 -8.43 4.39
N ALA A 90 4.59 -9.39 3.95
CA ALA A 90 4.18 -10.48 4.84
C ALA A 90 5.32 -11.45 5.11
N ALA A 91 5.46 -11.83 6.39
CA ALA A 91 6.21 -13.00 6.78
C ALA A 91 5.61 -14.27 6.12
N GLY A 92 6.49 -15.20 5.73
CA GLY A 92 6.08 -16.51 5.23
C GLY A 92 5.24 -17.24 6.28
N SER A 93 4.17 -17.90 5.84
CA SER A 93 3.22 -18.57 6.73
C SER A 93 2.65 -19.82 6.09
N LEU A 94 2.35 -20.83 6.91
CA LEU A 94 1.57 -22.02 6.54
C LEU A 94 0.13 -21.97 7.09
N ASP A 95 -0.22 -20.93 7.84
CA ASP A 95 -1.60 -20.70 8.27
C ASP A 95 -2.44 -20.23 7.08
N GLY A 96 -3.32 -21.10 6.61
CA GLY A 96 -4.20 -20.83 5.46
C GLY A 96 -5.10 -19.62 5.66
N ARG A 97 -5.51 -19.31 6.90
CA ARG A 97 -6.32 -18.12 7.19
C ARG A 97 -5.50 -16.87 6.94
N TRP A 98 -4.31 -16.78 7.50
CA TRP A 98 -3.40 -15.66 7.24
C TRP A 98 -3.02 -15.53 5.76
N VAL A 99 -2.67 -16.65 5.10
CA VAL A 99 -2.31 -16.63 3.67
C VAL A 99 -3.47 -16.09 2.83
N SER A 100 -4.70 -16.53 3.10
CA SER A 100 -5.88 -16.02 2.40
C SER A 100 -6.15 -14.54 2.70
N THR A 101 -5.96 -14.11 3.96
CA THR A 101 -6.14 -12.72 4.40
C THR A 101 -5.16 -11.79 3.70
N TYR A 102 -3.87 -12.13 3.71
CA TYR A 102 -2.85 -11.33 3.02
C TYR A 102 -3.08 -11.27 1.51
N ALA A 103 -3.50 -12.38 0.88
CA ALA A 103 -3.86 -12.38 -0.53
C ALA A 103 -5.03 -11.42 -0.83
N LYS A 104 -6.07 -11.40 0.03
CA LYS A 104 -7.19 -10.46 -0.09
C LYS A 104 -6.74 -9.01 0.10
N ILE A 105 -5.84 -8.72 1.05
CA ILE A 105 -5.25 -7.38 1.24
C ILE A 105 -4.57 -6.91 -0.06
N CYS A 106 -3.67 -7.73 -0.63
CA CYS A 106 -2.97 -7.41 -1.87
C CYS A 106 -3.93 -7.10 -3.03
N VAL A 107 -4.98 -7.91 -3.19
CA VAL A 107 -6.00 -7.69 -4.23
C VAL A 107 -6.87 -6.48 -3.93
N GLY A 108 -7.20 -6.25 -2.66
CA GLY A 108 -8.00 -5.13 -2.17
C GLY A 108 -7.34 -3.78 -2.46
N ILE A 109 -6.03 -3.67 -2.21
CA ILE A 109 -5.23 -2.48 -2.57
C ILE A 109 -5.36 -2.18 -4.07
N GLY A 110 -5.21 -3.20 -4.92
CA GLY A 110 -5.35 -3.05 -6.38
C GLY A 110 -6.75 -2.61 -6.80
N ARG A 111 -7.79 -3.22 -6.23
CA ARG A 111 -9.20 -2.88 -6.52
C ARG A 111 -9.56 -1.47 -6.06
N PHE A 112 -9.08 -1.07 -4.88
CA PHE A 112 -9.24 0.30 -4.42
C PHE A 112 -8.57 1.28 -5.39
N ALA A 113 -7.31 1.04 -5.74
CA ALA A 113 -6.57 1.93 -6.64
C ALA A 113 -7.21 2.05 -8.04
N GLU A 114 -7.86 0.99 -8.54
CA GLU A 114 -8.59 1.01 -9.81
C GLU A 114 -9.85 1.89 -9.77
N GLY A 115 -10.57 1.90 -8.65
CA GLY A 115 -11.88 2.54 -8.52
C GLY A 115 -11.92 3.84 -7.69
N ALA A 116 -10.83 4.18 -6.98
CA ALA A 116 -10.80 5.32 -6.09
C ALA A 116 -10.89 6.64 -6.85
N ALA A 117 -11.75 7.53 -6.38
CA ALA A 117 -11.72 8.92 -6.81
C ALA A 117 -10.38 9.55 -6.40
N GLU A 118 -9.83 10.42 -7.24
CA GLU A 118 -8.52 11.05 -7.01
C GLU A 118 -8.41 11.73 -5.64
N GLY A 119 -9.45 12.47 -5.21
CA GLY A 119 -9.46 13.09 -3.88
C GLY A 119 -9.43 12.10 -2.72
N HIS A 120 -9.97 10.89 -2.90
CA HIS A 120 -9.91 9.84 -1.89
C HIS A 120 -8.51 9.24 -1.79
N LEU A 121 -7.86 9.04 -2.93
CA LEU A 121 -6.48 8.55 -3.00
C LEU A 121 -5.50 9.55 -2.37
N TRP A 122 -5.63 10.84 -2.68
CA TRP A 122 -4.79 11.89 -2.08
C TRP A 122 -5.03 12.07 -0.59
N ARG A 123 -6.28 11.97 -0.12
CA ARG A 123 -6.58 11.97 1.33
C ARG A 123 -5.80 10.87 2.04
N LEU A 124 -5.89 9.63 1.55
CA LEU A 124 -5.20 8.48 2.14
C LEU A 124 -3.68 8.68 2.16
N ILE A 125 -3.09 9.16 1.06
CA ILE A 125 -1.65 9.46 1.00
C ILE A 125 -1.25 10.53 2.01
N TYR A 126 -2.07 11.57 2.17
CA TYR A 126 -1.84 12.65 3.12
C TYR A 126 -1.94 12.15 4.57
N ASP A 127 -2.95 11.33 4.88
CA ASP A 127 -3.12 10.73 6.21
C ASP A 127 -1.90 9.83 6.55
N CYS A 128 -1.41 9.03 5.60
CA CYS A 128 -0.16 8.27 5.74
C CYS A 128 1.06 9.16 6.00
N HIS A 129 1.17 10.30 5.31
CA HIS A 129 2.27 11.24 5.54
C HIS A 129 2.20 11.85 6.93
N CYS A 130 1.02 12.31 7.36
CA CYS A 130 0.84 12.89 8.69
C CYS A 130 1.22 11.90 9.79
N ALA A 131 0.92 10.61 9.61
CA ALA A 131 1.39 9.57 10.54
C ALA A 131 2.90 9.35 10.48
N ASP A 132 3.52 9.35 9.29
CA ASP A 132 4.97 9.20 9.13
C ASP A 132 5.75 10.34 9.81
N VAL A 133 5.24 11.58 9.74
CA VAL A 133 5.84 12.75 10.41
C VAL A 133 5.39 12.95 11.86
N GLY A 134 4.52 12.08 12.39
CA GLY A 134 4.05 12.12 13.78
C GLY A 134 3.03 13.22 14.08
N GLU A 135 2.36 13.76 13.06
CA GLU A 135 1.31 14.78 13.18
C GLU A 135 -0.10 14.19 13.38
N ALA A 136 -0.30 12.91 13.05
CA ALA A 136 -1.57 12.21 13.22
C ALA A 136 -1.39 10.75 13.62
N GLU A 137 -2.40 10.18 14.28
CA GLU A 137 -2.53 8.73 14.44
C GLU A 137 -3.23 8.18 13.20
N TYR A 138 -2.47 7.45 12.37
CA TYR A 138 -3.00 6.70 11.25
C TYR A 138 -2.13 5.47 11.04
N ASP A 139 -2.71 4.28 11.15
CA ASP A 139 -1.97 3.02 11.08
C ASP A 139 -2.46 2.08 9.97
N VAL A 140 -1.95 0.84 9.99
CA VAL A 140 -2.31 -0.18 8.99
C VAL A 140 -3.78 -0.60 9.09
N LEU A 141 -4.41 -0.55 10.26
CA LEU A 141 -5.81 -0.88 10.45
C LEU A 141 -6.69 0.21 9.84
N ASP A 142 -6.36 1.49 10.07
CA ASP A 142 -7.05 2.62 9.45
C ASP A 142 -6.98 2.53 7.92
N LEU A 143 -5.80 2.21 7.39
CA LEU A 143 -5.62 1.95 5.96
C LEU A 143 -6.54 0.84 5.47
N LEU A 144 -6.59 -0.31 6.14
CA LEU A 144 -7.45 -1.42 5.71
C LEU A 144 -8.93 -1.04 5.75
N LEU A 145 -9.36 -0.25 6.73
CA LEU A 145 -10.74 0.25 6.81
C LEU A 145 -11.06 1.21 5.66
N ASP A 146 -10.16 2.14 5.33
CA ASP A 146 -10.32 3.07 4.21
C ASP A 146 -10.34 2.37 2.84
N LEU A 147 -9.65 1.23 2.73
CA LEU A 147 -9.71 0.34 1.55
C LEU A 147 -11.00 -0.51 1.50
N GLY A 148 -11.84 -0.48 2.54
CA GLY A 148 -13.06 -1.30 2.66
C GLY A 148 -12.80 -2.76 3.05
N LEU A 149 -11.64 -3.04 3.65
CA LEU A 149 -11.17 -4.38 4.03
C LEU A 149 -11.39 -4.65 5.53
N THR A 150 -12.63 -4.47 5.99
CA THR A 150 -12.98 -4.55 7.41
C THR A 150 -12.71 -5.93 8.01
N GLU A 151 -13.06 -7.02 7.33
CA GLU A 151 -12.78 -8.38 7.80
C GLU A 151 -11.28 -8.64 7.93
N GLU A 152 -10.49 -8.17 6.96
CA GLU A 152 -9.04 -8.31 6.99
C GLU A 152 -8.41 -7.46 8.10
N ALA A 153 -8.95 -6.26 8.36
CA ALA A 153 -8.53 -5.39 9.46
C ALA A 153 -8.70 -6.08 10.82
N GLU A 154 -9.84 -6.73 11.07
CA GLU A 154 -10.09 -7.48 12.31
C GLU A 154 -9.07 -8.63 12.51
N ILE A 155 -8.74 -9.34 11.43
CA ILE A 155 -7.77 -10.43 11.47
C ILE A 155 -6.36 -9.89 11.76
N VAL A 156 -5.97 -8.80 11.09
CA VAL A 156 -4.68 -8.13 11.33
C VAL A 156 -4.60 -7.62 12.76
N GLN A 157 -5.65 -6.98 13.28
CA GLN A 157 -5.71 -6.50 14.65
C GLN A 157 -5.51 -7.66 15.65
N CYS A 158 -6.27 -8.75 15.50
CA CYS A 158 -6.09 -9.94 16.35
C CYS A 158 -4.64 -10.43 16.34
N ARG A 159 -4.01 -10.45 15.17
CA ARG A 159 -2.63 -10.93 15.00
C ARG A 159 -1.61 -9.98 15.65
N LEU A 160 -1.83 -8.67 15.57
CA LEU A 160 -1.01 -7.65 16.23
C LEU A 160 -1.09 -7.78 17.76
N GLU A 161 -2.30 -7.91 18.31
CA GLU A 161 -2.54 -8.02 19.76
C GLU A 161 -1.96 -9.31 20.36
N MET A 162 -1.97 -10.41 19.60
CA MET A 162 -1.48 -11.71 20.11
C MET A 162 0.04 -11.90 19.97
N GLY A 163 0.75 -11.02 19.27
CA GLY A 163 2.22 -11.05 19.12
C GLY A 163 2.80 -12.33 18.49
N SER A 164 1.99 -13.25 17.96
CA SER A 164 2.44 -14.55 17.45
C SER A 164 1.48 -15.15 16.41
N HIS A 165 2.05 -15.70 15.33
CA HIS A 165 1.33 -16.47 14.32
C HIS A 165 0.65 -17.75 14.88
N VAL A 166 1.05 -18.22 16.06
CA VAL A 166 0.59 -19.48 16.67
C VAL A 166 -0.71 -19.28 17.47
N ALA A 167 -0.90 -18.13 18.09
CA ALA A 167 -2.05 -17.85 18.95
C ALA A 167 -3.38 -17.81 18.16
N GLU A 168 -3.32 -17.38 16.89
CA GLU A 168 -4.47 -17.35 15.99
C GLU A 168 -5.01 -18.74 15.68
N THR A 169 -4.09 -19.71 15.44
CA THR A 169 -4.44 -21.12 15.25
C THR A 169 -5.15 -21.68 16.48
N LEU A 170 -4.67 -21.35 17.70
CA LEU A 170 -5.23 -21.84 18.95
C LEU A 170 -6.65 -21.28 19.24
N ARG A 171 -6.95 -20.03 18.88
CA ARG A 171 -8.32 -19.48 18.99
C ARG A 171 -9.31 -20.17 18.06
N VAL A 172 -8.92 -20.47 16.82
CA VAL A 172 -9.77 -21.20 15.87
C VAL A 172 -10.04 -22.62 16.35
N PHE A 173 -9.02 -23.31 16.88
CA PHE A 173 -9.23 -24.63 17.49
C PHE A 173 -10.14 -24.57 18.70
N SER A 174 -9.94 -23.61 19.61
CA SER A 174 -10.78 -23.42 20.80
C SER A 174 -12.23 -23.11 20.43
N SER A 175 -12.46 -22.26 19.42
CA SER A 175 -13.82 -21.90 18.97
C SER A 175 -14.52 -23.07 18.27
N LYS A 176 -13.78 -23.93 17.55
CA LYS A 176 -14.33 -25.14 16.89
C LYS A 176 -14.49 -26.34 17.82
N THR A 177 -13.72 -26.41 18.92
CA THR A 177 -13.92 -27.49 19.93
C THR A 177 -15.17 -27.27 20.75
N VAL A 178 -15.57 -26.02 20.99
CA VAL A 178 -16.82 -25.71 21.71
C VAL A 178 -18.09 -26.08 20.91
N SER A 179 -18.00 -26.21 19.58
CA SER A 179 -19.15 -26.58 18.73
C SER A 179 -19.43 -28.09 18.59
N TYR A 180 -18.64 -28.98 19.23
CA TYR A 180 -18.82 -30.45 19.12
C TYR A 180 -19.23 -31.17 20.42
N SER A 181 -19.62 -30.44 21.46
CA SER A 181 -20.16 -31.06 22.68
C SER A 181 -21.50 -30.44 23.03
N MET A 182 -22.59 -31.05 22.54
CA MET A 182 -23.92 -31.20 23.16
C MET A 182 -24.88 -31.69 22.07
N GLY A 183 -24.96 -33.01 21.94
CA GLY A 183 -25.90 -33.76 21.11
C GLY A 183 -25.88 -35.22 21.54
#